data_AF-A0A823EML8-F1
#
_entry.id   AF-A0A823EML8-F1
#
_cell.length_a   1.000
_cell.length_b   1.000
_cell.length_c   1.000
_cell.angle_alpha   90.00
_cell.angle_beta   90.00
_cell.angle_gamma   90.00
#
_symmetry.space_group_name_H-M   'P 1'
#
loop_
_entity.id
_entity.type
_entity.pdbx_description
1 polymer ?
#
loop_
_entity_poly.entity_id
_entity_poly.type
_entity_poly.pdbx_seq_one_letter_code
_entity_poly.pdbx_strand_id
1 'polypeptide(L)' 'MTKKQKEILFCDYFEEWVEVYKVGAIAKITLAKYYNAAKQLRDICPKLFISDFDRREY' A
#
# COMPACT_ATOMS: atom_id res chain seq x y z
N MET A 1 2.68 -12.95 25.49
CA MET A 1 3.02 -11.55 25.17
C MET A 1 2.62 -11.29 23.73
N THR A 2 1.54 -10.58 23.49
CA THR A 2 1.11 -10.18 22.14
C THR A 2 2.15 -9.24 21.56
N LYS A 3 2.81 -9.68 20.48
CA LYS A 3 3.75 -8.86 19.71
C LYS A 3 2.95 -7.64 19.23
N LYS A 4 3.27 -6.44 19.72
CA LYS A 4 2.63 -5.20 19.27
C LYS A 4 2.93 -5.08 17.78
N GLN A 5 1.94 -5.40 16.94
CA GLN A 5 2.08 -5.24 15.50
C GLN A 5 2.29 -3.75 15.24
N LYS A 6 3.31 -3.43 14.45
CA LYS A 6 3.57 -2.04 14.06
C LYS A 6 2.33 -1.58 13.28
N GLU A 7 1.65 -0.56 13.79
CA GLU A 7 0.45 0.01 13.18
C GLU A 7 0.89 0.76 11.91
N ILE A 8 0.91 0.05 10.78
CA ILE A 8 1.24 0.60 9.47
C ILE A 8 -0.05 0.72 8.68
N LEU A 9 -0.31 1.92 8.16
CA LEU A 9 -1.43 2.17 7.27
C LEU A 9 -1.17 1.51 5.91
N PHE A 10 -2.21 0.93 5.34
CA PHE A 10 -2.11 0.24 4.06
C PHE A 10 -1.68 1.18 2.93
N CYS A 11 -2.24 2.40 2.87
CA CYS A 11 -1.87 3.38 1.84
C CYS A 11 -0.39 3.79 1.93
N ASP A 12 0.13 4.01 3.13
CA ASP A 12 1.56 4.34 3.34
C ASP A 12 2.46 3.17 2.91
N TYR A 13 2.11 1.95 3.28
CA TYR A 13 2.87 0.77 2.88
C TYR A 13 2.83 0.51 1.38
N PHE A 14 1.66 0.72 0.74
CA PHE A 14 1.53 0.56 -0.70
C PHE A 14 2.43 1.55 -1.44
N GLU A 15 2.46 2.81 -1.01
CA GLU A 15 3.36 3.84 -1.57
C GLU A 15 4.83 3.45 -1.39
N GLU A 16 5.25 3.04 -0.18
CA GLU A 16 6.62 2.58 0.07
C GLU A 16 6.99 1.39 -0.82
N TRP A 17 6.09 0.41 -0.95
CA TRP A 17 6.31 -0.76 -1.81
C TRP A 17 6.46 -0.37 -3.30
N VAL A 18 5.69 0.61 -3.78
CA VAL A 18 5.85 1.14 -5.14
C VAL A 18 7.23 1.76 -5.32
N GLU A 19 7.67 2.60 -4.38
CA GLU A 19 8.98 3.24 -4.44
C GLU A 19 10.13 2.23 -4.38
N VAL A 20 10.08 1.26 -3.46
CA VAL A 20 11.15 0.28 -3.26
C VAL A 20 11.26 -0.72 -4.41
N TYR A 21 10.13 -1.15 -4.98
CA TYR A 21 10.12 -2.31 -5.89
C TYR A 21 9.68 -2.02 -7.31
N LYS A 22 9.04 -0.88 -7.59
CA LYS A 22 8.52 -0.57 -8.94
C LYS A 22 9.33 0.52 -9.62
N VAL A 23 9.78 1.54 -8.90
CA VAL A 23 10.61 2.60 -9.48
C VAL A 23 11.89 2.00 -10.06
N GLY A 24 12.17 2.33 -11.33
CA GLY A 24 13.33 1.80 -12.06
C GLY A 24 13.20 0.34 -12.54
N ALA A 25 12.29 -0.45 -11.99
CA ALA A 25 12.07 -1.85 -12.36
C ALA A 25 11.04 -2.04 -13.48
N ILE A 26 10.12 -1.09 -13.67
CA ILE A 26 9.06 -1.16 -14.68
C ILE A 26 8.98 0.10 -15.54
N ALA A 27 8.30 0.00 -16.68
CA ALA A 27 8.07 1.12 -17.58
C ALA A 27 7.31 2.27 -16.89
N LYS A 28 7.67 3.52 -17.24
CA LYS A 28 7.07 4.74 -16.68
C LYS A 28 5.55 4.77 -16.79
N ILE A 29 4.98 4.30 -17.91
CA ILE A 29 3.53 4.25 -18.11
C ILE A 29 2.82 3.31 -17.12
N THR A 30 3.47 2.20 -16.77
CA THR A 30 2.94 1.25 -15.78
C THR A 30 3.11 1.81 -14.38
N LEU A 31 4.25 2.43 -14.08
CA LEU A 31 4.50 3.10 -12.81
C LEU A 31 3.47 4.22 -12.52
N ALA A 32 3.09 4.99 -13.54
CA ALA A 32 2.02 5.99 -13.41
C ALA A 32 0.68 5.38 -12.96
N LYS A 33 0.36 4.14 -13.36
CA LYS A 33 -0.84 3.44 -12.87
C LYS A 33 -0.73 3.11 -11.39
N TYR A 34 0.44 2.70 -10.92
CA TYR A 34 0.68 2.45 -9.49
C TYR A 34 0.54 3.73 -8.67
N TYR A 35 1.04 4.87 -9.15
CA TYR A 35 0.84 6.16 -8.46
C TYR A 35 -0.62 6.59 -8.41
N ASN A 36 -1.37 6.40 -9.49
CA ASN A 36 -2.80 6.67 -9.48
C ASN A 36 -3.55 5.77 -8.48
N ALA A 37 -3.20 4.49 -8.41
CA ALA A 37 -3.75 3.57 -7.42
C ALA A 37 -3.40 4.00 -5.99
N ALA A 38 -2.14 4.39 -5.72
CA ALA A 38 -1.71 4.88 -4.41
C ALA A 38 -2.55 6.08 -3.95
N LYS A 39 -2.77 7.05 -4.85
CA LYS A 39 -3.65 8.21 -4.58
C LYS A 39 -5.08 7.77 -4.23
N GLN A 40 -5.67 6.89 -5.04
CA GLN A 40 -7.02 6.38 -4.80
C GLN A 40 -7.12 5.62 -3.48
N LEU A 41 -6.12 4.80 -3.13
CA LEU A 41 -6.07 4.08 -1.86
C LEU A 41 -6.04 5.04 -0.67
N ARG A 42 -5.27 6.12 -0.75
CA ARG A 42 -5.23 7.15 0.28
C ARG A 42 -6.58 7.86 0.46
N ASP A 43 -7.34 8.04 -0.62
CA ASP A 43 -8.69 8.63 -0.55
C ASP A 43 -9.74 7.64 0.01
N ILE A 44 -9.69 6.37 -0.40
CA ILE A 44 -10.69 5.34 -0.06
C ILE A 44 -10.50 4.80 1.36
N CYS A 45 -9.25 4.52 1.75
CA CYS A 45 -8.94 3.82 3.00
C CYS A 45 -7.78 4.47 3.77
N PRO A 46 -7.83 5.78 4.10
CA PRO A 46 -6.74 6.52 4.72
C PRO A 46 -6.32 6.02 6.11
N LYS A 47 -7.16 5.23 6.76
CA LYS A 47 -6.99 4.78 8.15
C LYS A 47 -6.97 3.25 8.30
N LEU A 48 -6.97 2.52 7.18
CA LEU A 48 -6.95 1.06 7.21
C LEU A 48 -5.55 0.59 7.58
N PHE A 49 -5.42 -0.16 8.68
CA PHE A 49 -4.14 -0.79 9.02
C PHE A 49 -3.95 -2.08 8.23
N ILE A 50 -2.71 -2.40 7.89
CA ILE A 50 -2.38 -3.69 7.24
C ILE A 50 -2.82 -4.88 8.09
N SER A 51 -2.73 -4.74 9.42
CA SER A 51 -3.17 -5.76 10.37
C SER A 51 -4.66 -6.09 10.28
N ASP A 52 -5.45 -5.20 9.70
CA ASP A 52 -6.90 -5.34 9.58
C ASP A 52 -7.30 -6.07 8.29
N PHE A 53 -6.35 -6.34 7.37
CA PHE A 53 -6.60 -7.25 6.26
C PHE A 53 -6.74 -8.67 6.79
N ASP A 54 -7.94 -9.23 6.68
CA ASP A 54 -8.13 -10.67 6.74
C ASP A 54 -8.04 -11.28 5.34
N ARG A 55 -7.63 -12.55 5.26
CA ARG A 55 -7.46 -13.26 3.98
C ARG A 55 -8.79 -13.68 3.34
N ARG A 56 -9.94 -13.37 3.96
CA ARG A 56 -11.27 -13.91 3.59
C ARG A 56 -12.09 -12.95 2.75
N GLU A 57 -11.88 -11.65 2.86
CA GLU A 57 -12.60 -10.66 2.09
C GLU A 57 -11.70 -10.09 0.97
N TYR A 58 -11.92 -10.57 -0.26
CA TYR A 58 -11.31 -10.07 -1.51
C TYR A 58 -12.34 -9.29 -2.33
#